data_AF-A0A1I2BV50-F1
#
_entry.id   AF-A0A1I2BV50-F1
#
_cell.length_a   1.000
_cell.length_b   1.000
_cell.length_c   1.000
_cell.angle_alpha   90.00
_cell.angle_beta   90.00
_cell.angle_gamma   90.00
#
_symmetry.space_group_name_H-M   'P 1'
#
loop_
_entity.id
_entity.type
_entity.pdbx_description
1 polymer ?
#
loop_
_entity_poly.entity_id
_entity_poly.type
_entity_poly.pdbx_seq_one_letter_code
_entity_poly.pdbx_strand_id
1 'polypeptide(L)'
;MEVIVLSQQLSYEKTHLLISNFLNESNDKVFCFLTAEHTIGNSFVLKRYCKDNVYAIYMNLMSTRSTKSLILQLLHAIEVPFVKQYQNDYLVHLLCSELMRKKISHFVFDNIQELEASKNIFEIFELLRYLNINTDVQYICVGSNMSESLSTEITRRSEFLNVI
;
A
#
# COMPACT_ATOMS: atom_id res chain seq x y z
N MET A 1 -7.36 28.41 0.60
CA MET A 1 -7.66 27.12 -0.05
C MET A 1 -8.70 26.45 0.82
N GLU A 2 -9.97 26.47 0.40
CA GLU A 2 -11.07 25.89 1.18
C GLU A 2 -10.99 24.37 1.08
N VAL A 3 -10.71 23.71 2.20
CA VAL A 3 -10.70 22.27 2.33
C VAL A 3 -12.14 21.84 2.59
N ILE A 4 -12.81 21.34 1.55
CA ILE A 4 -14.11 20.71 1.69
C ILE A 4 -13.87 19.32 2.28
N VAL A 5 -14.01 19.22 3.61
CA VAL A 5 -14.00 17.94 4.34
C VAL A 5 -15.35 17.28 4.13
N LEU A 6 -15.42 16.29 3.25
CA LEU A 6 -16.55 15.38 3.19
C LEU A 6 -16.14 14.10 3.90
N SER A 7 -16.76 13.82 5.05
CA SER A 7 -16.70 12.53 5.73
C SER A 7 -17.28 11.45 4.79
N GLN A 8 -16.44 10.86 3.95
CA GLN A 8 -16.89 9.90 2.94
C GLN A 8 -16.52 8.48 3.34
N GLN A 9 -17.55 7.73 3.69
CA GLN A 9 -17.54 6.28 3.58
C GLN A 9 -17.16 5.91 2.13
N LEU A 10 -16.22 4.99 1.96
CA LEU A 10 -15.82 4.49 0.66
C LEU A 10 -17.02 3.82 -0.01
N SER A 11 -17.21 4.09 -1.29
CA SER A 11 -18.16 3.37 -2.15
C SER A 11 -17.37 2.55 -3.16
N TYR A 12 -17.84 1.34 -3.45
CA TYR A 12 -17.12 0.41 -4.30
C TYR A 12 -16.86 0.98 -5.70
N GLU A 13 -17.87 1.57 -6.34
CA GLU A 13 -17.75 2.11 -7.69
C GLU A 13 -16.72 3.24 -7.76
N LYS A 14 -16.72 4.15 -6.78
CA LYS A 14 -15.73 5.23 -6.71
C LYS A 14 -14.33 4.68 -6.45
N THR A 15 -14.17 3.82 -5.44
CA THR A 15 -12.87 3.23 -5.10
C THR A 15 -12.27 2.50 -6.30
N HIS A 16 -13.08 1.70 -7.00
CA HIS A 16 -12.65 0.98 -8.19
C HIS A 16 -12.21 1.93 -9.30
N LEU A 17 -12.99 2.98 -9.59
CA LEU A 17 -12.67 3.97 -10.62
C LEU A 17 -11.37 4.72 -10.29
N LEU A 18 -11.21 5.19 -9.05
CA LEU A 18 -10.04 5.95 -8.62
C LEU A 18 -8.76 5.12 -8.73
N ILE A 19 -8.78 3.89 -8.23
CA ILE A 19 -7.63 2.99 -8.33
C ILE A 19 -7.36 2.67 -9.81
N SER A 20 -8.38 2.36 -10.60
CA SER A 20 -8.21 2.05 -12.03
C SER A 20 -7.58 3.21 -12.80
N ASN A 21 -8.00 4.44 -12.53
CA ASN A 21 -7.42 5.62 -13.16
C ASN A 21 -5.95 5.77 -12.75
N PHE A 22 -5.64 5.65 -11.46
CA PHE A 22 -4.27 5.71 -10.96
C PHE A 22 -3.36 4.68 -11.63
N LEU A 23 -3.79 3.42 -11.74
CA LEU A 23 -3.00 2.35 -12.36
C LEU A 23 -2.78 2.56 -13.88
N ASN A 24 -3.66 3.33 -14.54
CA ASN A 24 -3.59 3.58 -15.98
C ASN A 24 -2.92 4.91 -16.36
N GLU A 25 -2.86 5.89 -15.45
CA GLU A 25 -2.51 7.28 -15.78
C GLU A 25 -1.01 7.59 -15.85
N SER A 26 -0.09 6.74 -15.37
CA SER A 26 1.36 6.89 -15.60
C SER A 26 2.18 5.76 -14.95
N ASN A 27 3.28 5.36 -15.61
CA ASN A 27 4.29 4.45 -15.06
C ASN A 27 5.16 5.08 -13.95
N ASP A 28 5.12 6.40 -13.78
CA ASP A 28 6.01 7.12 -12.85
C ASP A 28 5.41 7.27 -11.44
N LYS A 29 4.15 6.86 -11.25
CA LYS A 29 3.44 7.00 -9.98
C LYS A 29 3.50 5.71 -9.18
N VAL A 30 4.12 5.78 -7.99
CA VAL A 30 4.32 4.63 -7.11
C VAL A 30 3.22 4.52 -6.04
N PHE A 31 2.76 5.66 -5.53
CA PHE A 31 1.81 5.74 -4.42
C PHE A 31 0.55 6.51 -4.81
N CYS A 32 -0.61 6.00 -4.39
CA CYS A 32 -1.89 6.68 -4.39
C CYS A 32 -2.38 6.77 -2.95
N PHE A 33 -2.87 7.93 -2.51
CA PHE A 33 -3.49 8.04 -1.19
C PHE A 33 -5.00 8.27 -1.32
N LEU A 34 -5.78 7.45 -0.63
CA LEU A 34 -7.23 7.57 -0.52
C LEU A 34 -7.60 7.96 0.91
N THR A 35 -8.28 9.10 1.03
CA THR A 35 -8.73 9.58 2.34
C THR A 35 -10.03 8.88 2.73
N ALA A 36 -10.06 8.23 3.88
CA ALA A 36 -11.25 7.54 4.38
C ALA A 36 -11.20 7.40 5.92
N GLU A 37 -12.31 7.71 6.61
CA GLU A 37 -12.42 7.48 8.05
C GLU A 37 -12.26 5.99 8.41
N HIS A 38 -11.71 5.69 9.59
CA HIS A 38 -11.56 4.30 10.04
C HIS A 38 -12.91 3.71 10.45
N THR A 39 -13.56 3.03 9.50
CA THR A 39 -14.82 2.34 9.72
C THR A 39 -14.76 0.92 9.16
N ILE A 40 -15.50 -0.01 9.78
CA ILE A 40 -15.60 -1.40 9.30
C ILE A 40 -16.09 -1.46 7.85
N GLY A 41 -16.95 -0.52 7.44
CA GLY A 41 -17.48 -0.43 6.08
C GLY A 41 -16.39 -0.18 5.04
N ASN A 42 -15.39 0.65 5.35
CA ASN A 42 -14.32 0.98 4.42
C ASN A 42 -13.38 -0.20 4.17
N SER A 43 -12.96 -0.91 5.24
CA SER A 43 -12.18 -2.14 5.09
C SER A 43 -12.93 -3.22 4.31
N PHE A 44 -14.27 -3.30 4.42
CA PHE A 44 -15.07 -4.23 3.62
C PHE A 44 -15.02 -3.90 2.12
N VAL A 45 -15.14 -2.62 1.76
CA VAL A 45 -15.05 -2.17 0.36
C VAL A 45 -13.68 -2.48 -0.24
N LEU A 46 -12.59 -2.19 0.48
CA LEU A 46 -11.22 -2.48 0.03
C LEU A 46 -10.98 -3.98 -0.15
N LYS A 47 -11.42 -4.81 0.81
CA LYS A 47 -11.33 -6.27 0.70
C LYS A 47 -12.13 -6.81 -0.48
N ARG A 48 -13.32 -6.27 -0.72
CA ARG A 48 -14.14 -6.63 -1.89
C ARG A 48 -13.41 -6.26 -3.19
N TYR A 49 -12.86 -5.05 -3.27
CA TYR A 49 -12.08 -4.62 -4.42
C TYR A 49 -10.91 -5.59 -4.72
N CYS A 50 -10.11 -5.95 -3.71
CA CYS A 50 -9.02 -6.90 -3.92
C CYS A 50 -9.49 -8.32 -4.25
N LYS A 51 -10.68 -8.73 -3.78
CA LYS A 51 -11.27 -10.02 -4.17
C LYS A 51 -11.66 -10.04 -5.66
N ASP A 52 -12.19 -8.93 -6.15
CA ASP A 52 -12.62 -8.79 -7.54
C ASP A 52 -11.44 -8.52 -8.50
N ASN A 53 -10.25 -8.18 -7.96
CA ASN A 53 -9.02 -7.91 -8.70
C ASN A 53 -7.90 -8.89 -8.33
N VAL A 54 -7.71 -9.95 -9.12
CA VAL A 54 -6.79 -11.07 -8.83
C VAL A 54 -5.33 -10.66 -8.60
N TYR A 55 -4.91 -9.51 -9.15
CA TYR A 55 -3.55 -8.98 -9.03
C TYR A 55 -3.40 -7.92 -7.92
N ALA A 56 -4.44 -7.71 -7.12
CA ALA A 56 -4.47 -6.74 -6.02
C ALA A 56 -4.42 -7.48 -4.68
N ILE A 57 -3.60 -7.00 -3.74
CA ILE A 57 -3.47 -7.62 -2.42
C ILE A 57 -3.87 -6.64 -1.33
N TYR A 58 -4.90 -7.00 -0.55
CA TYR A 58 -5.32 -6.22 0.62
C TYR A 58 -4.41 -6.51 1.82
N MET A 59 -3.97 -5.46 2.49
CA MET A 59 -3.23 -5.56 3.75
C MET A 59 -3.69 -4.51 4.75
N ASN A 60 -3.85 -4.92 6.00
CA ASN A 60 -4.11 -4.02 7.12
C ASN A 60 -2.82 -3.84 7.94
N LEU A 61 -2.36 -2.60 8.09
CA LEU A 61 -1.06 -2.28 8.65
C LEU A 61 -1.00 -2.15 10.19
N MET A 62 -2.11 -2.41 10.91
CA MET A 62 -2.23 -2.34 12.38
C MET A 62 -1.16 -3.12 13.20
N SER A 63 -0.40 -4.00 12.56
CA SER A 63 0.67 -4.79 13.22
C SER A 63 2.08 -4.52 12.67
N THR A 64 2.22 -3.57 11.75
CA THR A 64 3.49 -3.24 11.09
C THR A 64 4.29 -2.25 11.91
N ARG A 65 5.34 -2.74 12.58
CA ARG A 65 6.15 -1.89 13.50
C ARG A 65 7.59 -1.69 13.03
N SER A 66 8.01 -2.43 12.02
CA SER A 66 9.37 -2.43 11.48
C SER A 66 9.40 -2.86 10.01
N THR A 67 10.49 -2.55 9.31
CA THR A 67 10.78 -3.03 7.95
C THR A 67 10.70 -4.55 7.87
N LYS A 68 11.26 -5.27 8.86
CA LYS A 68 11.20 -6.74 8.91
C LYS A 68 9.77 -7.26 9.04
N SER A 69 8.96 -6.70 9.95
CA SER A 69 7.55 -7.11 10.09
C SER A 69 6.76 -6.84 8.81
N LEU A 70 7.04 -5.74 8.10
CA LEU A 70 6.39 -5.43 6.83
C LEU A 70 6.74 -6.48 5.77
N ILE A 71 8.02 -6.82 5.61
CA ILE A 71 8.45 -7.85 4.64
C ILE A 71 7.74 -9.18 4.92
N LEU A 72 7.71 -9.61 6.19
CA LEU A 72 7.05 -10.86 6.56
C LEU A 72 5.54 -10.82 6.32
N GLN A 73 4.88 -9.68 6.58
CA GLN A 73 3.47 -9.51 6.27
C GLN A 73 3.20 -9.51 4.77
N LEU A 74 4.06 -8.89 3.95
CA LEU A 74 3.94 -8.89 2.49
C LEU A 74 4.07 -10.32 1.94
N LEU A 75 5.08 -11.07 2.39
CA LEU A 75 5.27 -12.47 2.04
C LEU A 75 4.06 -13.32 2.46
N HIS A 76 3.53 -13.11 3.66
CA HIS A 76 2.35 -13.82 4.14
C HIS A 76 1.09 -13.45 3.33
N ALA A 77 0.90 -12.17 3.00
CA ALA A 77 -0.25 -11.68 2.24
C ALA A 77 -0.28 -12.22 0.82
N ILE A 78 0.89 -12.47 0.22
CA ILE A 78 1.01 -13.16 -1.06
C ILE A 78 1.19 -14.67 -0.88
N GLU A 79 0.80 -15.24 0.26
CA GLU A 79 0.76 -16.70 0.53
C GLU A 79 2.09 -17.43 0.31
N VAL A 80 3.22 -16.79 0.62
CA VAL A 80 4.52 -17.46 0.64
C VAL A 80 4.61 -18.30 1.92
N PRO A 81 4.90 -19.61 1.82
CA PRO A 81 5.04 -20.47 2.99
C PRO A 81 6.13 -19.94 3.94
N PHE A 82 5.81 -19.88 5.23
CA PHE A 82 6.75 -19.41 6.24
C PHE A 82 7.85 -20.45 6.48
N VAL A 83 9.00 -20.32 5.79
CA VAL A 83 10.17 -21.14 6.08
C VAL A 83 11.03 -20.40 7.11
N LYS A 84 11.17 -20.97 8.32
CA LYS A 84 11.99 -20.42 9.43
C LYS A 84 13.48 -20.17 9.08
N GLN A 85 13.93 -20.52 7.88
CA GLN A 85 15.34 -20.57 7.48
C GLN A 85 15.82 -19.37 6.65
N TYR A 86 14.95 -18.45 6.24
CA TYR A 86 15.40 -17.32 5.44
C TYR A 86 16.17 -16.30 6.29
N GLN A 87 17.45 -16.12 5.97
CA GLN A 87 18.26 -15.02 6.49
C GLN A 87 17.67 -13.69 6.02
N ASN A 88 17.85 -12.62 6.81
CA ASN A 88 17.24 -11.30 6.54
C ASN A 88 17.49 -10.81 5.11
N ASP A 89 18.70 -10.99 4.58
CA ASP A 89 19.10 -10.46 3.27
C ASP A 89 18.39 -11.17 2.10
N TYR A 90 17.97 -12.42 2.29
CA TYR A 90 17.28 -13.18 1.26
C TYR A 90 15.78 -12.87 1.19
N LEU A 91 15.19 -12.32 2.25
CA LEU A 91 13.74 -12.08 2.33
C LEU A 91 13.25 -11.07 1.29
N VAL A 92 14.03 -10.02 1.02
CA VAL A 92 13.67 -9.00 0.03
C VAL A 92 13.75 -9.58 -1.39
N HIS A 93 14.80 -10.34 -1.70
CA HIS A 93 14.94 -11.02 -3.00
C HIS A 93 13.83 -12.04 -3.24
N LEU A 94 13.49 -12.84 -2.22
CA LEU A 94 12.36 -13.77 -2.26
C LEU A 94 11.05 -13.02 -2.53
N LEU A 95 10.82 -11.92 -1.81
CA LEU A 95 9.64 -11.08 -2.01
C LEU A 95 9.56 -10.57 -3.46
N CYS A 96 10.63 -10.00 -4.01
CA CYS A 96 10.65 -9.54 -5.41
C CYS A 96 10.31 -10.68 -6.38
N SER A 97 10.94 -11.83 -6.21
CA SER A 97 10.70 -13.02 -7.05
C SER A 97 9.23 -13.45 -7.02
N GLU A 98 8.64 -13.50 -5.83
CA GLU A 98 7.25 -13.92 -5.64
C GLU A 98 6.24 -12.90 -6.18
N LEU A 99 6.50 -11.60 -6.03
CA LEU A 99 5.68 -10.53 -6.61
C LEU A 99 5.62 -10.64 -8.13
N MET A 100 6.77 -10.80 -8.79
CA MET A 100 6.83 -10.99 -10.25
C MET A 100 6.17 -12.29 -10.69
N ARG A 101 6.46 -13.40 -10.00
CA ARG A 101 5.91 -14.72 -10.31
C ARG A 101 4.38 -14.74 -10.24
N LYS A 102 3.82 -14.10 -9.22
CA LYS A 102 2.37 -13.99 -9.02
C LYS A 102 1.74 -12.83 -9.81
N LYS A 103 2.54 -12.01 -10.50
CA LYS A 103 2.12 -10.83 -11.25
C LYS A 103 1.30 -9.87 -10.39
N ILE A 104 1.73 -9.65 -9.15
CA ILE A 104 1.06 -8.70 -8.26
C ILE A 104 1.24 -7.30 -8.83
N SER A 105 0.12 -6.64 -9.12
CA SER A 105 0.11 -5.30 -9.72
C SER A 105 0.18 -4.21 -8.67
N HIS A 106 -0.55 -4.38 -7.56
CA HIS A 106 -0.56 -3.38 -6.50
C HIS A 106 -1.00 -3.95 -5.16
N PHE A 107 -0.59 -3.25 -4.10
CA PHE A 107 -1.08 -3.46 -2.75
C PHE A 107 -2.07 -2.39 -2.35
N VAL A 108 -3.10 -2.78 -1.59
CA VAL A 108 -4.03 -1.87 -0.93
C VAL A 108 -3.73 -1.90 0.57
N PHE A 109 -3.07 -0.85 1.04
CA PHE A 109 -2.64 -0.65 2.42
C PHE A 109 -3.69 0.12 3.21
N ASP A 110 -4.44 -0.60 4.04
CA ASP A 110 -5.41 -0.04 4.97
C ASP A 110 -4.72 0.36 6.30
N ASN A 111 -5.13 1.49 6.87
CA ASN A 111 -4.55 2.10 8.06
C ASN A 111 -3.08 2.52 7.89
N ILE A 112 -2.78 3.29 6.84
CA ILE A 112 -1.40 3.72 6.54
C ILE A 112 -0.71 4.51 7.65
N GLN A 113 -1.47 5.21 8.51
CA GLN A 113 -0.94 5.92 9.67
C GLN A 113 -0.20 5.01 10.66
N GLU A 114 -0.45 3.71 10.66
CA GLU A 114 0.26 2.76 11.51
C GLU A 114 1.77 2.71 11.21
N LEU A 115 2.19 3.09 10.00
CA LEU A 115 3.61 3.22 9.65
C LEU A 115 4.30 4.38 10.37
N GLU A 116 3.55 5.41 10.78
CA GLU A 116 4.08 6.56 11.52
C GLU A 116 4.50 6.20 12.95
N ALA A 117 3.91 5.15 13.52
CA ALA A 117 4.35 4.62 14.80
C ALA A 117 5.73 3.95 14.73
N SER A 118 6.24 3.65 13.52
CA SER A 118 7.59 3.12 13.34
C SER A 118 8.64 4.22 13.44
N LYS A 119 9.66 4.00 14.27
CA LYS A 119 10.85 4.88 14.33
C LYS A 119 11.61 4.96 13.00
N ASN A 120 11.37 4.01 12.09
CA ASN A 120 12.11 3.85 10.84
C ASN A 120 11.19 3.99 9.62
N ILE A 121 10.19 4.89 9.65
CA ILE A 121 9.27 5.14 8.53
C ILE A 121 10.02 5.35 7.20
N PHE A 122 11.15 6.06 7.22
CA PHE A 122 12.00 6.25 6.04
C PHE A 122 12.50 4.92 5.43
N GLU A 123 12.97 3.98 6.25
CA GLU A 123 13.46 2.68 5.77
C GLU A 123 12.31 1.85 5.15
N ILE A 124 11.11 1.98 5.71
CA ILE A 124 9.91 1.33 5.18
C ILE A 124 9.61 1.87 3.77
N PHE A 125 9.60 3.19 3.58
CA PHE A 125 9.34 3.78 2.26
C PHE A 125 10.47 3.52 1.26
N GLU A 126 11.73 3.45 1.68
CA GLU A 126 12.83 3.00 0.81
C GLU A 126 12.66 1.55 0.36
N LEU A 127 12.24 0.65 1.26
CA LEU A 127 11.91 -0.73 0.89
C LEU A 127 10.78 -0.76 -0.16
N LEU A 128 9.67 -0.05 0.08
CA LEU A 128 8.53 -0.04 -0.84
C LEU A 128 8.93 0.50 -2.23
N ARG A 129 9.77 1.54 -2.27
CA ARG A 129 10.35 2.07 -3.50
C ARG A 129 11.25 1.05 -4.20
N TYR A 130 12.11 0.38 -3.46
CA TYR A 130 12.96 -0.68 -4.00
C TYR A 130 12.12 -1.79 -4.64
N LEU A 131 11.06 -2.24 -3.98
CA LEU A 131 10.14 -3.25 -4.51
C LEU A 131 9.46 -2.76 -5.80
N ASN A 132 8.98 -1.51 -5.85
CA ASN A 132 8.38 -0.94 -7.06
C ASN A 132 9.38 -0.94 -8.23
N ILE A 133 10.60 -0.44 -8.04
CA ILE A 133 11.62 -0.39 -9.11
C ILE A 133 11.96 -1.79 -9.68
N ASN A 134 11.90 -2.83 -8.84
CA ASN A 134 12.29 -4.18 -9.24
C ASN A 134 11.12 -5.07 -9.69
N THR A 135 9.86 -4.65 -9.50
CA THR A 135 8.68 -5.50 -9.75
C THR A 135 7.49 -4.79 -10.37
N ASP A 136 7.58 -3.48 -10.58
CA ASP A 136 6.52 -2.57 -11.04
C ASP A 136 5.27 -2.52 -10.15
N VAL A 137 5.34 -3.06 -8.92
CA VAL A 137 4.22 -3.03 -7.98
C VAL A 137 3.92 -1.62 -7.48
N GLN A 138 2.66 -1.22 -7.48
CA GLN A 138 2.20 0.09 -6.97
C GLN A 138 1.49 -0.04 -5.61
N TYR A 139 1.29 1.07 -4.90
CA TYR A 139 0.72 1.09 -3.55
C TYR A 139 -0.45 2.05 -3.43
N ILE A 140 -1.61 1.53 -3.05
CA ILE A 140 -2.80 2.30 -2.69
C ILE A 140 -2.85 2.42 -1.16
N CYS A 141 -2.46 3.57 -0.64
CA CYS A 141 -2.47 3.90 0.78
C CYS A 141 -3.84 4.45 1.18
N VAL A 142 -4.47 3.86 2.19
CA VAL A 142 -5.78 4.30 2.70
C VAL A 142 -5.64 4.71 4.16
N GLY A 143 -6.13 5.90 4.48
CA GLY A 143 -6.09 6.43 5.83
C GLY A 143 -7.03 7.63 6.03
N SER A 144 -7.34 7.91 7.29
CA SER A 144 -8.17 9.08 7.67
C SER A 144 -7.61 10.46 7.31
N ASN A 145 -6.30 10.63 7.22
CA ASN A 145 -5.65 11.89 6.88
C ASN A 145 -4.21 11.66 6.39
N MET A 146 -3.73 12.56 5.54
CA MET A 146 -2.32 12.61 5.14
C MET A 146 -1.55 13.49 6.12
N SER A 147 -0.78 12.88 7.02
CA SER A 147 0.13 13.62 7.90
C SER A 147 1.32 14.21 7.13
N GLU A 148 2.04 15.14 7.74
CA GLU A 148 3.26 15.71 7.14
C GLU A 148 4.35 14.65 6.93
N SER A 149 4.47 13.68 7.84
CA SER A 149 5.47 12.63 7.77
C SER A 149 5.20 11.69 6.58
N LEU A 150 3.93 11.28 6.40
CA LEU A 150 3.50 10.46 5.27
C LEU A 150 3.59 11.23 3.96
N SER A 151 3.13 12.48 3.94
CA SER A 151 3.21 13.36 2.77
C SER A 151 4.65 13.52 2.29
N THR A 152 5.58 13.74 3.22
CA THR A 152 7.02 13.88 2.90
C THR A 152 7.55 12.60 2.25
N GLU A 153 7.25 11.43 2.84
CA GLU A 153 7.80 10.19 2.33
C GLU A 153 7.20 9.76 0.98
N ILE A 154 5.90 9.99 0.77
CA ILE A 154 5.15 9.70 -0.46
C ILE A 154 5.55 10.66 -1.59
N THR A 155 5.60 11.97 -1.31
CA THR A 155 5.89 13.01 -2.32
C THR A 155 7.35 12.99 -2.75
N ARG A 156 8.27 12.65 -1.84
CA ARG A 156 9.70 12.52 -2.19
C ARG A 156 9.96 11.42 -3.23
N ARG A 157 9.00 10.51 -3.45
CA ARG A 157 9.21 9.24 -4.16
C ARG A 157 8.19 8.94 -5.27
N SER A 158 7.26 9.87 -5.55
CA SER A 158 6.33 9.78 -6.69
C SER A 158 5.81 11.16 -7.10
N GLU A 159 5.50 11.35 -8.39
CA GLU A 159 4.66 12.49 -8.82
C GLU A 159 3.21 12.23 -8.38
N PHE A 160 2.83 12.89 -7.29
CA PHE A 160 1.61 12.65 -6.55
C PHE A 160 0.33 12.92 -7.38
N LEU A 161 -0.63 11.97 -7.38
CA LEU A 161 -2.02 12.29 -7.68
C LEU A 161 -2.80 12.29 -6.36
N ASN A 162 -3.20 13.49 -5.92
CA ASN A 162 -4.10 13.66 -4.80
C ASN A 162 -5.49 13.25 -5.29
N VAL A 163 -5.96 12.07 -4.91
CA VAL A 163 -7.29 11.61 -5.31
C VAL A 163 -8.24 11.78 -4.13
N ILE A 164 -9.15 12.74 -4.32
CA ILE A 164 -10.16 13.26 -3.39
C ILE A 164 -11.07 12.15 -2.86
#